data_AF-A0A538MDA9-F1
#
_entry.id   AF-A0A538MDA9-F1
#
_cell.length_a   1.000
_cell.length_b   1.000
_cell.length_c   1.000
_cell.angle_alpha   90.00
_cell.angle_beta   90.00
_cell.angle_gamma   90.00
#
_symmetry.space_group_name_H-M   'P 1'
#
loop_
_entity.id
_entity.type
_entity.pdbx_description
1 polymer ?
#
loop_
_entity_poly.entity_id
_entity_poly.type
_entity_poly.pdbx_seq_one_letter_code
_entity_poly.pdbx_strand_id
1 'polypeptide(L)'
;MRTTQDYDVRRRDYDAGATAYEADRKGAGWVVFAAILLGLSGLWNFFDGIAAISGAHVYVTNANYVFSDLNTWGWIVLCLGVLQGFAALTLLAGSEFARWIGIVSAGLNAIGQLMFAPAYPLWSLAMFAIDILIIYGLAVYGGARLRG
;
A
#
# COMPACT_ATOMS: atom_id res chain seq x y z
N MET A 1 -18.85 42.04 -30.88
CA MET A 1 -17.82 41.45 -31.77
C MET A 1 -16.84 40.72 -30.86
N ARG A 2 -16.74 39.38 -30.90
CA ARG A 2 -15.76 38.61 -30.08
C ARG A 2 -14.36 38.79 -30.68
N THR A 3 -13.41 39.27 -29.90
CA THR A 3 -12.00 39.44 -30.29
C THR A 3 -11.22 38.14 -30.07
N THR A 4 -10.12 37.92 -30.79
CA THR A 4 -9.22 36.75 -30.65
C THR A 4 -8.80 36.47 -29.21
N GLN A 5 -8.70 37.53 -28.39
CA GLN A 5 -8.45 37.47 -26.95
C GLN A 5 -9.48 36.65 -26.16
N ASP A 6 -10.76 36.63 -26.55
CA ASP A 6 -11.81 35.83 -25.90
C ASP A 6 -11.67 34.33 -26.21
N TYR A 7 -11.14 33.99 -27.39
CA TYR A 7 -10.90 32.60 -27.78
C TYR A 7 -9.73 32.01 -27.00
N ASP A 8 -8.68 32.80 -26.76
CA ASP A 8 -7.50 32.36 -26.01
C ASP A 8 -7.82 32.10 -24.53
N VAL A 9 -8.66 32.94 -23.90
CA VAL A 9 -9.09 32.74 -22.51
C VAL A 9 -9.92 31.47 -22.38
N ARG A 10 -10.94 31.30 -23.22
CA ARG A 10 -11.79 30.11 -23.17
C ARG A 10 -11.03 28.83 -23.47
N ARG A 11 -10.03 28.88 -24.36
CA ARG A 11 -9.14 27.75 -24.66
C ARG A 11 -8.26 27.41 -23.46
N ARG A 12 -7.65 28.40 -22.80
CA ARG A 12 -6.88 28.20 -21.57
C ARG A 12 -7.71 27.59 -20.45
N ASP A 13 -8.95 28.05 -20.26
CA ASP A 13 -9.85 27.49 -19.26
C ASP A 13 -10.23 26.03 -19.58
N TYR A 14 -10.43 25.73 -20.87
CA TYR A 14 -10.70 24.36 -21.34
C TYR A 14 -9.50 23.45 -21.14
N ASP A 15 -8.30 23.91 -21.49
CA ASP A 15 -7.04 23.16 -21.33
C ASP A 15 -6.72 22.96 -19.83
N ALA A 16 -6.94 23.97 -19.00
CA ALA A 16 -6.79 23.88 -17.55
C ALA A 16 -7.81 22.90 -16.92
N GLY A 17 -9.07 22.93 -17.36
CA GLY A 17 -10.09 21.99 -16.92
C GLY A 17 -9.79 20.54 -17.36
N ALA A 18 -9.34 20.36 -18.60
CA ALA A 18 -8.95 19.04 -19.12
C ALA A 18 -7.75 18.45 -18.37
N THR A 19 -6.70 19.26 -18.14
CA THR A 19 -5.52 18.80 -17.38
C THR A 19 -5.82 18.46 -15.92
N ALA A 20 -6.67 19.24 -15.25
CA ALA A 20 -7.11 18.94 -13.88
C ALA A 20 -7.93 17.63 -13.83
N TYR A 21 -8.81 17.42 -14.80
CA TYR A 21 -9.62 16.21 -14.89
C TYR A 21 -8.78 14.95 -15.18
N GLU A 22 -7.79 15.06 -16.06
CA GLU A 22 -6.83 13.97 -16.32
C GLU A 22 -5.98 13.64 -15.08
N ALA A 23 -5.54 14.67 -14.34
CA ALA A 23 -4.79 14.48 -13.10
C ALA A 23 -5.62 13.77 -12.02
N ASP A 24 -6.89 14.13 -11.87
CA ASP A 24 -7.82 13.49 -10.92
C ASP A 24 -8.09 12.02 -11.29
N ARG A 25 -8.40 11.74 -12.56
CA ARG A 25 -8.56 10.36 -13.05
C ARG A 25 -7.31 9.51 -12.84
N LYS A 26 -6.14 10.07 -13.14
CA LYS A 26 -4.85 9.38 -12.92
C LYS A 26 -4.65 9.09 -11.43
N GLY A 27 -4.98 10.05 -10.56
CA GLY A 27 -4.91 9.86 -9.12
C GLY A 27 -5.84 8.77 -8.60
N ALA A 28 -7.08 8.74 -9.07
CA ALA A 28 -8.04 7.69 -8.71
C ALA A 28 -7.53 6.29 -9.11
N GLY A 29 -6.96 6.15 -10.32
CA GLY A 29 -6.36 4.90 -10.78
C GLY A 29 -5.21 4.42 -9.87
N TRP A 30 -4.32 5.32 -9.48
CA TRP A 30 -3.21 5.00 -8.57
C TRP A 30 -3.66 4.58 -7.17
N VAL A 31 -4.68 5.23 -6.62
CA VAL A 31 -5.22 4.87 -5.30
C VAL A 31 -5.86 3.48 -5.33
N VAL A 32 -6.61 3.15 -6.39
CA VAL A 32 -7.19 1.81 -6.56
C VAL A 32 -6.10 0.76 -6.72
N PHE A 33 -5.08 1.04 -7.54
CA PHE A 33 -3.93 0.16 -7.71
C PHE A 33 -3.20 -0.10 -6.39
N ALA A 34 -2.91 0.94 -5.62
CA ALA A 34 -2.29 0.83 -4.31
C ALA A 34 -3.16 0.04 -3.31
N ALA A 35 -4.49 0.23 -3.33
CA ALA A 35 -5.40 -0.53 -2.48
C ALA A 35 -5.40 -2.03 -2.82
N ILE A 36 -5.37 -2.39 -4.11
CA ILE A 36 -5.27 -3.80 -4.56
C ILE A 36 -3.96 -4.41 -4.09
N LEU A 37 -2.83 -3.73 -4.32
CA LEU A 37 -1.52 -4.20 -3.87
C LEU A 37 -1.46 -4.37 -2.35
N LEU A 38 -2.02 -3.43 -1.59
CA LEU A 38 -2.10 -3.49 -0.13
C LEU A 38 -2.91 -4.69 0.33
N GLY A 39 -4.03 -4.99 -0.33
CA GLY A 39 -4.83 -6.19 -0.06
C GLY A 39 -4.08 -7.49 -0.35
N LEU A 40 -3.34 -7.55 -1.45
CA LEU A 40 -2.51 -8.72 -1.79
C LEU A 40 -1.36 -8.92 -0.79
N SER A 41 -0.67 -7.84 -0.42
CA SER A 41 0.37 -7.85 0.60
C SER A 41 -0.18 -8.31 1.96
N GLY A 42 -1.35 -7.79 2.35
CA GLY A 42 -2.05 -8.19 3.57
C GLY A 42 -2.48 -9.65 3.57
N LEU A 43 -2.99 -10.15 2.45
CA LEU A 43 -3.36 -11.55 2.30
C LEU A 43 -2.15 -12.48 2.42
N TRP A 44 -1.02 -12.08 1.83
CA TRP A 44 0.22 -12.83 1.98
C TRP A 44 0.67 -12.89 3.44
N ASN A 45 0.72 -11.76 4.12
CA ASN A 45 1.07 -11.67 5.54
C ASN A 45 0.10 -12.45 6.43
N PHE A 46 -1.18 -12.48 6.10
CA PHE A 46 -2.15 -13.28 6.82
C PHE A 46 -1.81 -14.78 6.77
N PHE A 47 -1.49 -15.32 5.58
CA PHE A 47 -1.08 -16.71 5.44
C PHE A 47 0.27 -16.99 6.10
N ASP A 48 1.24 -16.10 5.93
CA ASP A 48 2.58 -16.23 6.51
C ASP A 48 2.53 -16.21 8.05
N GLY A 49 1.72 -15.31 8.63
CA GLY A 49 1.48 -15.27 10.08
C GLY A 49 0.86 -16.56 10.62
N ILE A 50 -0.14 -17.12 9.94
CA ILE A 50 -0.72 -18.43 10.31
C ILE A 50 0.32 -19.55 10.19
N ALA A 51 1.14 -19.54 9.13
CA ALA A 51 2.21 -20.53 8.94
C ALA A 51 3.26 -20.43 10.07
N ALA A 52 3.66 -19.23 10.47
CA ALA A 52 4.58 -19.00 11.57
C ALA A 52 4.00 -19.44 12.94
N ILE A 53 2.72 -19.19 13.20
CA ILE A 53 2.03 -19.64 14.43
C ILE A 53 1.92 -21.18 14.47
N SER A 54 1.54 -21.80 13.36
CA SER A 54 1.35 -23.26 13.26
C SER A 54 2.67 -24.05 13.22
N GLY A 55 3.74 -23.45 12.69
CA GLY A 55 5.09 -24.02 12.64
C GLY A 55 5.85 -23.99 13.97
N ALA A 56 5.28 -23.41 15.03
CA ALA A 56 5.90 -23.28 16.35
C ALA A 56 6.25 -24.62 17.04
N HIS A 57 5.80 -25.76 16.53
CA HIS A 57 6.17 -27.09 17.04
C HIS A 57 7.18 -27.88 16.17
N VAL A 58 7.50 -27.45 14.95
CA VAL A 58 8.34 -28.23 14.01
C VAL A 58 9.64 -27.52 13.61
N TYR A 59 9.72 -26.19 13.74
CA TYR A 59 10.92 -25.40 13.39
C TYR A 59 11.96 -25.27 14.50
N VAL A 60 12.02 -26.22 15.45
CA VAL A 60 13.09 -26.29 16.45
C VAL A 60 14.32 -26.93 15.82
N THR A 61 15.04 -26.20 14.97
CA THR A 61 16.47 -26.41 14.62
C THR A 61 16.93 -25.21 13.77
N ASN A 62 17.63 -24.24 14.37
CA ASN A 62 18.51 -23.25 13.71
C ASN A 62 17.98 -21.92 13.14
N ALA A 63 16.96 -21.27 13.70
CA ALA A 63 16.69 -19.84 13.38
C ALA A 63 16.77 -18.95 14.63
N ASN A 64 17.86 -18.17 14.76
CA ASN A 64 18.01 -17.13 15.78
C ASN A 64 17.13 -15.92 15.42
N TYR A 65 15.88 -15.92 15.88
CA TYR A 65 15.05 -14.71 15.85
C TYR A 65 15.45 -13.76 16.99
N VAL A 66 15.59 -12.47 16.68
CA VAL A 66 15.99 -11.40 17.62
C VAL A 66 14.95 -11.20 18.74
N PHE A 67 13.71 -11.65 18.55
CA PHE A 67 12.74 -11.87 19.60
C PHE A 67 12.50 -13.37 19.72
N SER A 68 12.69 -13.89 20.93
CA SER A 68 12.87 -15.31 21.26
C SER A 68 11.73 -16.27 20.86
N ASP A 69 10.65 -15.80 20.23
CA ASP A 69 9.49 -16.65 19.90
C ASP A 69 9.01 -16.41 18.47
N LEU A 70 9.19 -17.44 17.62
CA LEU A 70 8.63 -17.53 16.27
C LEU A 70 7.11 -17.30 16.28
N ASN A 71 6.44 -17.68 17.38
CA ASN A 71 5.02 -17.48 17.59
C ASN A 71 4.65 -15.99 17.71
N THR A 72 5.44 -15.20 18.43
CA THR A 72 5.23 -13.74 18.58
C THR A 72 5.35 -13.02 17.25
N TRP A 73 6.33 -13.38 16.43
CA TRP A 73 6.47 -12.86 15.07
C TRP A 73 5.29 -13.24 14.18
N GLY A 74 4.81 -14.48 14.27
CA GLY A 74 3.63 -14.92 13.53
C GLY A 74 2.38 -14.09 13.86
N TRP A 75 2.17 -13.76 15.14
CA TRP A 75 1.07 -12.87 15.54
C TRP A 75 1.24 -11.43 15.02
N ILE A 76 2.45 -10.88 15.04
CA ILE A 76 2.72 -9.52 14.51
C ILE A 76 2.39 -9.47 13.01
N VAL A 77 2.91 -10.44 12.24
CA VAL A 77 2.69 -10.50 10.79
C VAL A 77 1.22 -10.76 10.47
N LEU A 78 0.54 -11.63 11.24
CA LEU A 78 -0.89 -11.87 11.10
C LEU A 78 -1.72 -10.60 11.33
N CYS A 79 -1.46 -9.89 12.44
CA CYS A 79 -2.15 -8.63 12.75
C CYS A 79 -1.89 -7.56 11.68
N LEU A 80 -0.66 -7.47 11.17
CA LEU A 80 -0.33 -6.60 10.04
C LEU A 80 -1.14 -6.97 8.80
N GLY A 81 -1.23 -8.27 8.47
CA GLY A 81 -2.00 -8.73 7.32
C GLY A 81 -3.49 -8.37 7.40
N VAL A 82 -4.11 -8.56 8.58
CA VAL A 82 -5.49 -8.15 8.83
C VAL A 82 -5.66 -6.64 8.72
N LEU A 83 -4.73 -5.86 9.28
CA LEU A 83 -4.76 -4.40 9.21
C LEU A 83 -4.65 -3.89 7.77
N GLN A 84 -3.74 -4.47 6.98
CA GLN A 84 -3.57 -4.16 5.56
C GLN A 84 -4.82 -4.51 4.75
N GLY A 85 -5.43 -5.67 5.00
CA GLY A 85 -6.70 -6.05 4.37
C GLY A 85 -7.83 -5.08 4.69
N PHE A 86 -7.97 -4.69 5.96
CA PHE A 86 -8.97 -3.70 6.38
C PHE A 86 -8.71 -2.31 5.77
N ALA A 87 -7.45 -1.88 5.76
CA ALA A 87 -7.04 -0.63 5.13
C ALA A 87 -7.35 -0.62 3.63
N ALA A 88 -7.10 -1.72 2.92
CA ALA A 88 -7.42 -1.85 1.49
C ALA A 88 -8.92 -1.68 1.22
N LEU A 89 -9.78 -2.35 2.00
CA LEU A 89 -11.24 -2.24 1.85
C LEU A 89 -11.74 -0.82 2.14
N THR A 90 -11.24 -0.21 3.21
CA THR A 90 -11.63 1.16 3.62
C THR A 90 -11.07 2.24 2.68
N LEU A 91 -9.94 1.99 2.02
CA LEU A 91 -9.40 2.82 0.94
C LEU A 91 -10.32 2.85 -0.27
N LEU A 92 -10.90 1.71 -0.65
CA LEU A 92 -11.88 1.64 -1.74
C LEU A 92 -13.20 2.34 -1.38
N ALA A 93 -13.54 2.40 -0.08
CA ALA A 93 -14.69 3.14 0.43
C ALA A 93 -14.48 4.67 0.52
N GLY A 94 -13.28 5.18 0.23
CA GLY A 94 -13.01 6.62 0.20
C GLY A 94 -12.72 7.26 1.57
N SER A 95 -12.13 6.53 2.51
CA SER A 95 -11.73 7.08 3.82
C SER A 95 -10.32 7.70 3.82
N GLU A 96 -10.19 8.96 4.27
CA GLU A 96 -8.88 9.65 4.43
C GLU A 96 -7.99 8.99 5.49
N PHE A 97 -8.60 8.42 6.53
CA PHE A 97 -7.87 7.70 7.58
C PHE A 97 -7.22 6.42 7.05
N ALA A 98 -7.85 5.74 6.10
CA ALA A 98 -7.35 4.50 5.51
C ALA A 98 -6.03 4.71 4.76
N ARG A 99 -5.80 5.93 4.22
CA ARG A 99 -4.54 6.30 3.56
C ARG A 99 -3.35 6.17 4.50
N TRP A 100 -3.44 6.76 5.70
CA TRP A 100 -2.35 6.75 6.66
C TRP A 100 -2.11 5.37 7.24
N ILE A 101 -3.18 4.63 7.53
CA ILE A 101 -3.07 3.22 7.98
C ILE A 101 -2.38 2.38 6.90
N GLY A 102 -2.77 2.54 5.63
CA GLY A 102 -2.14 1.87 4.50
C GLY A 102 -0.64 2.19 4.37
N ILE A 103 -0.27 3.46 4.47
CA ILE A 103 1.14 3.89 4.39
C ILE A 103 1.97 3.31 5.55
N VAL A 104 1.49 3.42 6.78
CA VAL A 104 2.21 2.94 7.96
C VAL A 104 2.34 1.41 7.94
N SER A 105 1.26 0.71 7.63
CA SER A 105 1.26 -0.76 7.56
C SER A 105 2.15 -1.30 6.43
N ALA A 106 2.13 -0.68 5.25
CA ALA A 106 3.05 -1.01 4.16
C ALA A 106 4.52 -0.72 4.53
N GLY A 107 4.79 0.38 5.25
CA GLY A 107 6.14 0.69 5.72
C GLY A 107 6.68 -0.32 6.74
N LEU A 108 5.85 -0.75 7.68
CA LEU A 108 6.19 -1.81 8.63
C LEU A 108 6.44 -3.14 7.91
N ASN A 109 5.59 -3.48 6.95
CA ASN A 109 5.78 -4.67 6.12
C ASN A 109 7.09 -4.62 5.34
N ALA A 110 7.42 -3.49 4.71
CA ALA A 110 8.65 -3.31 3.95
C ALA A 110 9.89 -3.60 4.80
N ILE A 111 9.91 -3.09 6.04
CA ILE A 111 10.99 -3.39 7.00
C ILE A 111 11.02 -4.89 7.33
N GLY A 112 9.85 -5.47 7.60
CA GLY A 112 9.72 -6.91 7.84
C GLY A 112 10.27 -7.76 6.69
N GLN A 113 9.95 -7.40 5.45
CA GLN A 113 10.43 -8.13 4.26
C GLN A 113 11.96 -8.08 4.15
N LEU A 114 12.59 -6.95 4.46
CA LEU A 114 14.05 -6.87 4.47
C LEU A 114 14.70 -7.77 5.52
N MET A 115 14.00 -8.12 6.61
CA MET A 115 14.49 -9.10 7.59
C MET A 115 14.49 -10.52 7.02
N PHE A 116 13.61 -10.83 6.07
CA PHE A 116 13.57 -12.12 5.35
C PHE A 116 14.55 -12.19 4.17
N ALA A 117 15.19 -11.07 3.81
CA ALA A 117 16.13 -11.00 2.69
C ALA A 117 17.28 -12.02 2.76
N PRO A 118 17.85 -12.38 3.93
CA PRO A 118 18.89 -13.41 4.01
C PRO A 118 18.40 -14.81 3.62
N ALA A 119 17.10 -15.11 3.82
CA ALA A 119 16.51 -16.41 3.48
C ALA A 119 15.98 -16.43 2.04
N TYR A 120 15.25 -15.38 1.64
CA TYR A 120 14.59 -15.29 0.32
C TYR A 120 14.78 -13.88 -0.28
N PRO A 121 15.96 -13.56 -0.84
CA PRO A 121 16.30 -12.20 -1.23
C PRO A 121 15.45 -11.65 -2.37
N LEU A 122 15.18 -12.45 -3.41
CA LEU A 122 14.35 -12.01 -4.54
C LEU A 122 12.90 -11.73 -4.12
N TRP A 123 12.35 -12.60 -3.27
CA TRP A 123 10.97 -12.46 -2.77
C TRP A 123 10.84 -11.22 -1.90
N SER A 124 11.76 -11.05 -0.96
CA SER A 124 11.82 -9.92 -0.04
C SER A 124 11.90 -8.60 -0.80
N LEU A 125 12.73 -8.53 -1.85
CA LEU A 125 12.87 -7.34 -2.69
C LEU A 125 11.60 -7.06 -3.50
N ALA A 126 10.92 -8.09 -4.01
CA ALA A 126 9.66 -7.93 -4.73
C ALA A 126 8.56 -7.37 -3.84
N MET A 127 8.39 -7.93 -2.63
CA MET A 127 7.41 -7.43 -1.66
C MET A 127 7.76 -6.02 -1.17
N PHE A 128 9.04 -5.75 -0.90
CA PHE A 128 9.50 -4.40 -0.59
C PHE A 128 9.15 -3.41 -1.71
N ALA A 129 9.38 -3.76 -2.98
CA ALA A 129 9.02 -2.90 -4.11
C ALA A 129 7.50 -2.67 -4.19
N ILE A 130 6.69 -3.70 -3.90
CA ILE A 130 5.23 -3.59 -3.81
C ILE A 130 4.84 -2.60 -2.71
N ASP A 131 5.45 -2.69 -1.53
CA ASP A 131 5.18 -1.77 -0.42
C ASP A 131 5.54 -0.32 -0.77
N ILE A 132 6.65 -0.10 -1.47
CA ILE A 132 7.01 1.23 -1.97
C ILE A 132 5.99 1.75 -2.99
N LEU A 133 5.48 0.92 -3.89
CA LEU A 133 4.44 1.31 -4.84
C LEU A 133 3.11 1.65 -4.14
N ILE A 134 2.76 0.91 -3.09
CA ILE A 134 1.59 1.22 -2.25
C ILE A 134 1.77 2.59 -1.60
N ILE A 135 2.90 2.79 -0.90
CA ILE A 135 3.18 4.06 -0.23
C ILE A 135 3.17 5.22 -1.22
N TYR A 136 3.80 5.06 -2.39
CA TYR A 136 3.80 6.06 -3.45
C TYR A 136 2.38 6.40 -3.91
N GLY A 137 1.59 5.39 -4.28
CA GLY A 137 0.22 5.57 -4.75
C GLY A 137 -0.65 6.30 -3.72
N LEU A 138 -0.52 5.93 -2.45
CA LEU A 138 -1.27 6.56 -1.36
C LEU A 138 -0.77 7.97 -1.01
N ALA A 139 0.54 8.19 -0.96
CA ALA A 139 1.11 9.48 -0.58
C ALA A 139 0.92 10.55 -1.64
N VAL A 140 1.11 10.19 -2.92
CA VAL A 140 1.02 11.15 -4.04
C VAL A 140 -0.43 11.40 -4.44
N TYR A 141 -1.26 10.36 -4.46
CA TYR A 141 -2.60 10.44 -5.06
C TYR A 141 -3.74 10.30 -4.06
N GLY A 142 -3.49 9.81 -2.85
CA GLY A 142 -4.54 9.63 -1.83
C GLY A 142 -5.11 10.94 -1.28
N GLY A 143 -4.36 12.05 -1.29
CA GLY A 143 -4.83 13.34 -0.76
C GLY A 143 -5.81 14.10 -1.66
N ALA A 144 -5.70 13.94 -2.98
CA ALA A 144 -6.53 14.67 -3.95
C ALA A 144 -7.97 14.15 -3.99
N ARG A 145 -8.16 12.83 -3.80
CA ARG A 145 -9.44 12.14 -3.95
C ARG A 145 -10.35 12.19 -2.71
N LEU A 146 -9.80 12.35 -1.51
CA LEU A 146 -10.52 12.14 -0.23
C LEU A 146 -11.11 13.44 0.36
N ARG A 147 -10.86 14.58 -0.30
CA ARG A 147 -11.38 15.91 0.07
C ARG A 147 -12.50 16.40 -0.85
N GLY A 148 -12.86 15.62 -1.87
CA GLY A 148 -13.89 15.93 -2.86
C GLY A 148 -15.24 15.32 -2.53
#